data_AF-A0A2P8GH95-F1
#
_entry.id   AF-A0A2P8GH95-F1
#
_cell.length_a   1.000
_cell.length_b   1.000
_cell.length_c   1.000
_cell.angle_alpha   90.00
_cell.angle_beta   90.00
_cell.angle_gamma   90.00
#
_symmetry.space_group_name_H-M   'P 1'
#
loop_
_entity.id
_entity.type
_entity.pdbx_description
1 polymer ?
#
loop_
_entity_poly.entity_id
_entity_poly.type
_entity_poly.pdbx_seq_one_letter_code
_entity_poly.pdbx_strand_id
1 'polypeptide(L)'
;MINNMTDENDSFRWKISKNGIRSVAFVNIEVFPNPQGRNEIEEHYSGKGFVSQGYMEEIPAIGYDSWKLAARNGLQYAFSLITTHWTVRIHKIEGRSVTDTNPTVVGYTVLLAFLDKIGFRIDREQTDMFEAFVLNSWTKPYKELIPDFFNLSYMEYQ
;
A
#
# COMPACT_ATOMS: atom_id res chain seq x y z
N MET A 1 7.53 2.44 -30.29
CA MET A 1 7.60 1.86 -28.93
C MET A 1 7.70 3.03 -27.97
N ILE A 2 6.66 3.28 -27.18
CA ILE A 2 6.70 4.34 -26.17
C ILE A 2 7.31 3.71 -24.92
N ASN A 3 8.51 4.17 -24.56
CA ASN A 3 9.10 3.88 -23.25
C ASN A 3 8.26 4.61 -22.20
N ASN A 4 7.34 3.90 -21.54
CA ASN A 4 6.80 4.33 -20.27
C ASN A 4 7.89 4.09 -19.20
N MET A 5 8.90 4.95 -19.18
CA MET A 5 9.69 5.16 -17.97
C MET A 5 8.75 5.81 -16.97
N THR A 6 8.21 5.02 -16.04
CA THR A 6 7.56 5.53 -14.84
C THR A 6 8.58 6.39 -14.10
N ASP A 7 8.36 7.70 -14.15
CA ASP A 7 9.25 8.68 -13.55
C ASP A 7 9.30 8.41 -12.04
N GLU A 8 10.50 8.20 -11.47
CA GLU A 8 10.68 7.88 -10.05
C GLU A 8 10.04 8.94 -9.14
N ASN A 9 9.84 10.16 -9.66
CA ASN A 9 9.23 11.31 -8.99
C ASN A 9 7.72 11.21 -8.73
N ASP A 10 7.00 10.26 -9.34
CA ASP A 10 5.54 10.17 -9.21
C ASP A 10 5.06 9.18 -8.13
N SER A 11 5.97 8.68 -7.30
CA SER A 11 5.62 7.75 -6.23
C SER A 11 5.03 8.47 -5.01
N PHE A 12 3.85 8.06 -4.58
CA PHE A 12 3.30 8.44 -3.29
C PHE A 12 4.15 7.83 -2.17
N ARG A 13 4.38 8.60 -1.11
CA ARG A 13 5.20 8.18 0.01
C ARG A 13 4.47 8.40 1.32
N TRP A 14 4.33 7.33 2.09
CA TRP A 14 3.93 7.41 3.48
C TRP A 14 5.09 7.05 4.40
N LYS A 15 5.26 7.82 5.49
CA LYS A 15 6.28 7.58 6.50
C LYS A 15 5.73 7.95 7.89
N ILE A 16 6.04 7.12 8.88
CA ILE A 16 5.77 7.43 10.29
C ILE A 16 6.95 7.00 11.15
N SER A 17 7.18 7.74 12.24
CA SER A 17 8.10 7.32 13.29
C SER A 17 7.48 7.53 14.66
N LYS A 18 7.38 6.45 15.44
CA LYS A 18 6.85 6.47 16.81
C LYS A 18 7.58 5.43 17.65
N ASN A 19 7.97 5.80 18.87
CA ASN A 19 8.64 4.91 19.83
C ASN A 19 9.86 4.15 19.28
N GLY A 20 10.63 4.80 18.39
CA GLY A 20 11.82 4.20 17.76
C GLY A 20 11.55 3.30 16.56
N ILE A 21 10.28 2.99 16.26
CA ILE A 21 9.88 2.27 15.04
C ILE A 21 9.81 3.28 13.89
N ARG A 22 10.33 2.89 12.72
CA ARG A 22 10.30 3.70 11.50
C ARG A 22 9.69 2.88 10.39
N SER A 23 8.47 3.23 10.00
CA SER A 23 7.77 2.58 8.89
C SER A 23 7.72 3.52 7.70
N VAL A 24 7.96 2.98 6.51
CA VAL A 24 7.86 3.69 5.23
C VAL A 24 7.39 2.73 4.16
N ALA A 25 6.60 3.22 3.22
CA ALA A 25 6.42 2.57 1.94
C ALA A 25 6.27 3.63 0.84
N PHE A 26 6.61 3.23 -0.38
CA PHE A 26 6.49 4.03 -1.58
C PHE A 26 5.62 3.26 -2.56
N VAL A 27 4.69 3.95 -3.22
CA VAL A 27 3.72 3.35 -4.12
C VAL A 27 3.59 4.20 -5.36
N ASN A 28 3.69 3.59 -6.53
CA ASN A 28 3.37 4.23 -7.80
C ASN A 28 2.07 3.63 -8.34
N ILE A 29 1.04 4.48 -8.45
CA ILE A 29 -0.27 4.11 -8.99
C ILE A 29 -0.75 5.11 -10.03
N GLU A 30 -1.51 4.61 -11.00
CA GLU A 30 -2.39 5.40 -11.85
C GLU A 30 -3.84 5.13 -11.47
N VAL A 31 -4.67 6.16 -11.53
CA VAL A 31 -6.08 6.10 -11.13
C VAL A 31 -6.91 6.79 -12.20
N PHE A 32 -7.94 6.11 -12.69
CA PHE A 32 -8.85 6.67 -13.70
C PHE A 32 -10.28 6.16 -13.49
N PRO A 33 -11.31 6.97 -13.83
CA PRO A 33 -12.70 6.56 -13.68
C PRO A 33 -12.99 5.30 -14.50
N ASN A 34 -13.77 4.38 -13.94
CA ASN A 34 -14.15 3.13 -14.60
C ASN A 34 -15.58 3.25 -15.18
N PRO A 35 -15.76 3.31 -16.51
CA PRO A 35 -17.07 3.46 -17.14
C PRO A 35 -17.95 2.20 -17.06
N GLN A 36 -17.38 1.04 -16.71
CA GLN A 36 -18.11 -0.23 -16.54
C GLN A 36 -18.87 -0.31 -15.21
N GLY A 37 -18.74 0.70 -14.35
CA GLY A 37 -19.51 0.80 -13.10
C GLY A 37 -19.09 -0.20 -12.04
N ARG A 38 -17.80 -0.58 -12.04
CA ARG A 38 -17.19 -1.42 -11.01
C ARG A 38 -15.76 -0.98 -10.73
N ASN A 39 -15.27 -1.24 -9.52
CA ASN A 39 -13.87 -1.00 -9.20
C ASN A 39 -12.98 -2.11 -9.76
N GLU A 40 -11.82 -1.75 -10.29
CA GLU A 40 -10.84 -2.69 -10.85
C GLU A 40 -9.44 -2.39 -10.30
N ILE A 41 -8.67 -3.43 -10.04
CA ILE A 41 -7.28 -3.35 -9.60
C ILE A 41 -6.44 -4.12 -10.61
N GLU A 42 -5.50 -3.41 -11.25
CA GLU A 42 -4.56 -3.97 -12.22
C GLU A 42 -3.15 -3.91 -11.63
N GLU A 43 -2.47 -5.04 -11.52
CA GLU A 43 -1.17 -5.16 -10.85
C GLU A 43 -0.05 -5.43 -11.88
N HIS A 44 0.93 -4.53 -11.97
CA HIS A 44 2.00 -4.53 -12.98
C HIS A 44 3.41 -4.49 -12.37
N TYR A 45 3.64 -5.30 -11.34
CA TYR A 45 4.91 -5.34 -10.61
C TYR A 45 6.09 -5.80 -11.49
N SER A 46 7.20 -5.06 -11.44
CA SER A 46 8.42 -5.39 -12.19
C SER A 46 9.70 -5.40 -11.33
N GLY A 47 9.56 -5.27 -10.01
CA GLY A 47 10.67 -5.25 -9.07
C GLY A 47 11.50 -6.54 -9.02
N LYS A 48 12.63 -6.46 -8.32
CA LYS A 48 13.56 -7.59 -8.14
C LYS A 48 13.40 -8.31 -6.80
N GLY A 49 12.52 -7.83 -5.91
CA GLY A 49 12.45 -8.26 -4.52
C GLY A 49 13.67 -7.81 -3.71
N PHE A 50 13.92 -8.50 -2.61
CA PHE A 50 15.09 -8.25 -1.79
C PHE A 50 16.37 -8.66 -2.51
N VAL A 51 17.24 -7.68 -2.76
CA VAL A 51 18.57 -7.91 -3.37
C VAL A 51 19.67 -7.90 -2.32
N SER A 52 19.75 -6.84 -1.50
CA SER A 52 20.79 -6.68 -0.48
C SER A 52 20.40 -5.61 0.55
N GLN A 53 21.10 -5.57 1.68
CA GLN A 53 20.89 -4.52 2.69
C GLN A 53 21.20 -3.13 2.12
N GLY A 54 20.30 -2.18 2.37
CA GLY A 54 20.40 -0.81 1.86
C GLY A 54 19.76 -0.61 0.48
N TYR A 55 19.30 -1.69 -0.17
CA TYR A 55 18.51 -1.61 -1.39
C TYR A 55 17.05 -1.24 -1.07
N MET A 56 16.41 -0.52 -1.99
CA MET A 56 14.95 -0.34 -1.95
C MET A 56 14.33 -1.67 -2.39
N GLU A 57 13.61 -2.31 -1.49
CA GLU A 57 12.98 -3.60 -1.75
C GLU A 57 11.69 -3.39 -2.52
N GLU A 58 11.75 -3.59 -3.83
CA GLU A 58 10.62 -3.44 -4.74
C GLU A 58 9.92 -4.77 -4.98
N ILE A 59 8.59 -4.80 -4.86
CA ILE A 59 7.79 -6.00 -5.07
C ILE A 59 8.01 -6.56 -6.50
N PRO A 60 8.42 -7.83 -6.66
CA PRO A 60 8.53 -8.50 -7.94
C PRO A 60 7.18 -9.05 -8.43
N ALA A 61 7.12 -9.43 -9.70
CA ALA A 61 5.96 -10.09 -10.30
C ALA A 61 5.52 -11.36 -9.54
N ILE A 62 6.47 -12.14 -9.01
CA ILE A 62 6.22 -13.41 -8.31
C ILE A 62 6.69 -13.33 -6.85
N GLY A 63 5.86 -13.76 -5.90
CA GLY A 63 6.12 -13.66 -4.45
C GLY A 63 5.58 -12.36 -3.85
N TYR A 64 5.87 -12.10 -2.56
CA TYR A 64 5.34 -10.94 -1.80
C TYR A 64 3.82 -10.87 -1.79
N ASP A 65 3.17 -12.04 -1.84
CA ASP A 65 1.73 -12.15 -2.01
C ASP A 65 0.95 -11.55 -0.84
N SER A 66 1.53 -11.57 0.37
CA SER A 66 1.03 -10.87 1.55
C SER A 66 0.95 -9.35 1.36
N TRP A 67 1.98 -8.73 0.77
CA TRP A 67 2.02 -7.29 0.50
C TRP A 67 1.05 -6.92 -0.61
N LYS A 68 0.97 -7.74 -1.67
CA LYS A 68 0.01 -7.57 -2.77
C LYS A 68 -1.43 -7.68 -2.26
N LEU A 69 -1.70 -8.66 -1.40
CA LEU A 69 -3.00 -8.84 -0.77
C LEU A 69 -3.36 -7.64 0.12
N ALA A 70 -2.42 -7.15 0.93
CA ALA A 70 -2.66 -5.97 1.74
C ALA A 70 -2.90 -4.70 0.91
N ALA A 71 -2.20 -4.53 -0.22
CA ALA A 71 -2.45 -3.46 -1.18
C ALA A 71 -3.89 -3.52 -1.71
N ARG A 72 -4.36 -4.71 -2.12
CA ARG A 72 -5.75 -4.93 -2.54
C ARG A 72 -6.75 -4.61 -1.44
N ASN A 73 -6.51 -5.06 -0.20
CA ASN A 73 -7.40 -4.77 0.94
C ASN A 73 -7.48 -3.26 1.23
N GLY A 74 -6.36 -2.54 1.13
CA GLY A 74 -6.33 -1.09 1.27
C GLY A 74 -7.19 -0.38 0.22
N LEU A 75 -7.07 -0.79 -1.06
CA LEU A 75 -7.90 -0.27 -2.14
C LEU A 75 -9.38 -0.61 -1.97
N GLN A 76 -9.70 -1.84 -1.60
CA GLN A 76 -11.08 -2.27 -1.35
C GLN A 76 -11.75 -1.42 -0.28
N TYR A 77 -11.04 -1.14 0.82
CA TYR A 77 -11.53 -0.21 1.82
C TYR A 77 -11.72 1.20 1.25
N ALA A 78 -10.73 1.73 0.54
CA ALA A 78 -10.81 3.06 -0.04
C ALA A 78 -11.99 3.22 -1.01
N PHE A 79 -12.25 2.19 -1.83
CA PHE A 79 -13.41 2.12 -2.71
C PHE A 79 -14.73 2.15 -1.96
N SER A 80 -14.80 1.59 -0.75
CA SER A 80 -16.03 1.61 0.06
C SER A 80 -16.39 3.01 0.58
N LEU A 81 -15.43 3.94 0.62
CA LEU A 81 -15.64 5.31 1.08
C LEU A 81 -16.28 6.23 0.03
N ILE A 82 -16.37 5.76 -1.23
CA ILE A 82 -16.77 6.58 -2.36
C ILE A 82 -17.81 5.86 -3.23
N THR A 83 -18.63 6.62 -3.94
CA THR A 83 -19.68 6.07 -4.82
C THR A 83 -19.24 5.92 -6.27
N THR A 84 -18.14 6.57 -6.65
CA THR A 84 -17.59 6.50 -8.01
C THR A 84 -16.72 5.28 -8.16
N HIS A 85 -16.77 4.65 -9.33
CA HIS A 85 -15.98 3.48 -9.65
C HIS A 85 -14.67 3.86 -10.35
N TRP A 86 -13.58 3.19 -9.97
CA TRP A 86 -12.23 3.49 -10.44
C TRP A 86 -11.48 2.24 -10.85
N THR A 87 -10.63 2.38 -11.85
CA THR A 87 -9.56 1.43 -12.11
C THR A 87 -8.27 2.00 -11.52
N VAL A 88 -7.58 1.18 -10.74
CA VAL A 88 -6.28 1.50 -10.15
C VAL A 88 -5.24 0.55 -10.72
N ARG A 89 -4.23 1.12 -11.39
CA ARG A 89 -3.05 0.39 -11.83
C ARG A 89 -1.95 0.57 -10.81
N ILE A 90 -1.47 -0.53 -10.24
CA ILE A 90 -0.32 -0.55 -9.35
C ILE A 90 0.91 -0.95 -10.16
N HIS A 91 1.80 0.02 -10.38
CA HIS A 91 3.04 -0.22 -11.11
C HIS A 91 4.17 -0.64 -10.17
N LYS A 92 4.18 -0.06 -8.96
CA LYS A 92 5.30 -0.21 -8.03
C LYS A 92 4.88 -0.13 -6.58
N ILE A 93 5.46 -0.99 -5.74
CA ILE A 93 5.43 -0.90 -4.27
C ILE A 93 6.85 -1.18 -3.77
N GLU A 94 7.37 -0.29 -2.92
CA GLU A 94 8.71 -0.41 -2.35
C GLU A 94 8.72 -0.24 -0.82
N GLY A 95 9.56 -1.04 -0.17
CA GLY A 95 10.00 -0.85 1.21
C GLY A 95 11.49 -0.52 1.29
N ARG A 96 11.99 -0.20 2.49
CA ARG A 96 13.45 -0.12 2.74
C ARG A 96 13.88 -1.23 3.68
N SER A 97 15.02 -1.86 3.40
CA SER A 97 15.56 -2.95 4.23
C SER A 97 15.91 -2.55 5.68
N VAL A 98 16.00 -1.24 5.97
CA VAL A 98 16.28 -0.69 7.31
C VAL A 98 15.04 -0.13 8.00
N THR A 99 13.87 -0.27 7.37
CA THR A 99 12.61 0.20 7.91
C THR A 99 11.64 -0.95 8.04
N ASP A 100 10.74 -0.75 8.97
CA ASP A 100 9.73 -1.69 9.40
C ASP A 100 8.54 -1.65 8.40
N THR A 101 8.81 -1.96 7.12
CA THR A 101 7.78 -2.11 6.08
C THR A 101 7.20 -3.52 6.17
N ASN A 102 5.88 -3.58 6.34
CA ASN A 102 5.13 -4.83 6.44
C ASN A 102 3.83 -4.71 5.60
N PRO A 103 3.02 -5.77 5.48
CA PRO A 103 1.80 -5.70 4.67
C PRO A 103 0.83 -4.59 5.12
N THR A 104 0.72 -4.32 6.42
CA THR A 104 -0.17 -3.25 6.93
C THR A 104 0.27 -1.87 6.48
N VAL A 105 1.58 -1.58 6.53
CA VAL A 105 2.16 -0.33 6.03
C VAL A 105 1.91 -0.18 4.53
N VAL A 106 2.07 -1.26 3.75
CA VAL A 106 1.79 -1.27 2.31
C VAL A 106 0.32 -0.96 2.02
N GLY A 107 -0.60 -1.72 2.63
CA GLY A 107 -2.04 -1.54 2.41
C GLY A 107 -2.51 -0.14 2.73
N TYR A 108 -2.04 0.43 3.84
CA TYR A 108 -2.38 1.79 4.22
C TYR A 108 -1.79 2.84 3.26
N THR A 109 -0.55 2.62 2.80
CA THR A 109 0.09 3.55 1.84
C THR A 109 -0.64 3.56 0.50
N VAL A 110 -1.08 2.39 0.02
CA VAL A 110 -1.86 2.28 -1.23
C VAL A 110 -3.23 2.95 -1.07
N LEU A 111 -3.91 2.74 0.06
CA LEU A 111 -5.17 3.42 0.41
C LEU A 111 -4.98 4.94 0.32
N LEU A 112 -3.98 5.49 1.00
CA LEU A 112 -3.72 6.93 1.01
C LEU A 112 -3.35 7.46 -0.37
N ALA A 113 -2.51 6.73 -1.12
CA ALA A 113 -2.12 7.11 -2.47
C ALA A 113 -3.34 7.25 -3.40
N PHE A 114 -4.28 6.31 -3.29
CA PHE A 114 -5.51 6.36 -4.09
C PHE A 114 -6.37 7.57 -3.71
N LEU A 115 -6.63 7.77 -2.41
CA LEU A 115 -7.44 8.89 -1.93
C LEU A 115 -6.83 10.25 -2.35
N ASP A 116 -5.51 10.38 -2.26
CA ASP A 116 -4.77 11.57 -2.70
C ASP A 116 -4.97 11.83 -4.21
N LYS A 117 -4.80 10.80 -5.06
CA LYS A 117 -4.97 10.91 -6.52
C LYS A 117 -6.38 11.36 -6.93
N ILE A 118 -7.41 10.99 -6.16
CA ILE A 118 -8.80 11.41 -6.44
C ILE A 118 -9.21 12.67 -5.68
N GLY A 119 -8.31 13.27 -4.90
CA GLY A 119 -8.60 14.46 -4.09
C GLY A 119 -9.57 14.22 -2.92
N PHE A 120 -9.74 12.97 -2.48
CA PHE A 120 -10.59 12.62 -1.35
C PHE A 120 -9.79 12.67 -0.05
N ARG A 121 -10.40 13.21 1.02
CA ARG A 121 -9.78 13.28 2.34
C ARG A 121 -10.65 12.58 3.37
N ILE A 122 -10.06 11.61 4.07
CA ILE A 122 -10.63 11.09 5.31
C ILE A 122 -10.47 12.12 6.43
N ASP A 123 -11.34 12.05 7.43
CA ASP A 123 -11.25 12.95 8.57
C ASP A 123 -10.07 12.58 9.50
N ARG A 124 -9.79 13.47 10.45
CA ARG A 124 -8.69 13.31 11.38
C ARG A 124 -8.86 12.11 12.31
N GLU A 125 -10.08 11.83 12.77
CA GLU A 125 -10.34 10.73 13.71
C GLU A 125 -10.05 9.38 13.03
N GLN A 126 -10.56 9.21 11.82
CA GLN A 126 -10.30 8.04 10.99
C GLN A 126 -8.81 7.90 10.64
N THR A 127 -8.13 9.02 10.36
CA THR A 127 -6.68 9.04 10.13
C THR A 127 -5.91 8.56 11.36
N ASP A 128 -6.21 9.10 12.54
CA ASP A 128 -5.57 8.74 13.81
C ASP A 128 -5.81 7.24 14.14
N MET A 129 -7.01 6.73 13.86
CA MET A 129 -7.34 5.30 14.01
C MET A 129 -6.49 4.41 13.10
N PHE A 130 -6.34 4.76 11.82
CA PHE A 130 -5.52 3.98 10.90
C PHE A 130 -4.03 4.04 11.25
N GLU A 131 -3.50 5.20 11.62
CA GLU A 131 -2.11 5.31 12.03
C GLU A 131 -1.84 4.47 13.28
N ALA A 132 -2.75 4.49 14.27
CA ALA A 132 -2.66 3.63 15.45
C ALA A 132 -2.68 2.14 15.07
N PHE A 133 -3.58 1.74 14.15
CA PHE A 133 -3.64 0.38 13.62
C PHE A 133 -2.33 -0.01 12.92
N VAL A 134 -1.77 0.82 12.04
CA VAL A 134 -0.51 0.54 11.36
C VAL A 134 0.63 0.40 12.35
N LEU A 135 0.72 1.26 13.36
CA LEU A 135 1.76 1.19 14.38
C LEU A 135 1.68 -0.07 15.24
N ASN A 136 0.48 -0.61 15.46
CA ASN A 136 0.26 -1.86 16.19
C ASN A 136 0.55 -3.12 15.37
N SER A 137 0.75 -3.00 14.06
CA SER A 137 1.07 -4.16 13.20
C SER A 137 2.48 -4.72 13.45
N TRP A 138 3.34 -3.94 14.12
CA TRP A 138 4.67 -4.37 14.53
C TRP A 138 4.63 -5.02 15.91
N THR A 139 4.55 -6.34 15.93
CA THR A 139 4.63 -7.14 17.16
C THR A 139 5.78 -8.16 17.08
N LYS A 140 6.40 -8.46 18.24
CA LYS A 140 7.43 -9.50 18.37
C LYS A 140 6.82 -10.75 19.04
N PRO A 141 7.15 -11.98 18.60
CA PRO A 141 7.94 -12.31 17.41
C PRO A 141 7.24 -11.86 16.12
N TYR A 142 8.02 -11.54 15.08
CA TYR A 142 7.47 -11.07 13.82
C TYR A 142 6.56 -12.14 13.21
N LYS A 143 5.33 -11.75 12.93
CA LYS A 143 4.35 -12.54 12.18
C LYS A 143 3.95 -11.76 10.94
N GLU A 144 3.82 -12.47 9.83
CA GLU A 144 3.28 -11.89 8.62
C GLU A 144 1.75 -11.81 8.73
N LEU A 145 1.25 -10.60 8.88
CA LEU A 145 -0.15 -10.30 9.15
C LEU A 145 -0.76 -9.53 7.98
N ILE A 146 -1.92 -9.97 7.53
CA ILE A 146 -2.71 -9.29 6.49
C ILE A 146 -3.72 -8.36 7.18
N PRO A 147 -3.71 -7.05 6.86
CA PRO A 147 -4.64 -6.09 7.45
C PRO A 147 -6.06 -6.26 6.89
N ASP A 148 -7.04 -6.14 7.77
CA ASP A 148 -8.43 -5.84 7.44
C ASP A 148 -8.73 -4.41 7.91
N PHE A 149 -8.83 -3.48 6.96
CA PHE A 149 -9.09 -2.07 7.23
C PHE A 149 -10.56 -1.77 7.57
N PHE A 150 -11.49 -2.69 7.30
CA PHE A 150 -12.90 -2.52 7.70
C PHE A 150 -13.08 -2.76 9.19
N ASN A 151 -12.40 -3.79 9.72
CA ASN A 151 -12.54 -4.22 11.12
C ASN A 151 -11.36 -3.79 12.00
N LEU A 152 -10.30 -3.20 11.42
CA LEU A 152 -9.04 -2.88 12.11
C LEU A 152 -8.44 -4.09 12.82
N SER A 153 -8.42 -5.21 12.11
CA SER A 153 -7.93 -6.50 12.60
C SER A 153 -6.89 -7.10 11.66
N TYR A 154 -6.30 -8.23 12.08
CA TYR A 154 -5.32 -8.96 11.29
C TYR A 154 -5.73 -10.41 11.07
N MET A 155 -5.37 -10.94 9.91
CA MET A 155 -5.37 -12.38 9.64
C MET A 155 -3.93 -12.86 9.49
N GLU A 156 -3.62 -14.06 9.98
CA GLU A 156 -2.32 -14.68 9.73
C GLU A 156 -2.22 -15.09 8.26
N TYR A 157 -1.11 -14.75 7.61
CA TYR A 157 -0.82 -15.20 6.26
C TYR A 157 -0.41 -16.69 6.31
N GLN A 158 -1.10 -17.54 5.54
CA GLN A 158 -0.86 -18.99 5.47
C GLN A 158 0.08 -19.36 4.34
#